data_AF-A0A3M1PR08-F1
#
_entry.id   AF-A0A3M1PR08-F1
#
_cell.length_a   1.000
_cell.length_b   1.000
_cell.length_c   1.000
_cell.angle_alpha   90.00
_cell.angle_beta   90.00
_cell.angle_gamma   90.00
#
_symmetry.space_group_name_H-M   'P 1'
#
loop_
_entity.id
_entity.type
_entity.pdbx_description
1 polymer ?
#
loop_
_entity_poly.entity_id
_entity_poly.type
_entity_poly.pdbx_seq_one_letter_code
_entity_poly.pdbx_strand_id
1 'polypeptide(L)' 'QSVTAGIDAMGEVTIRLQAGDRIFSGHGANTDIIVASAQAYLNALNRLSASLKQGEALHPQHSDVQPVS' A
#
# COMPACT_ATOMS: atom_id res chain seq x y z
N GLN A 1 -21.17 -24.41 5.13
CA GLN A 1 -20.92 -24.58 3.69
C GLN A 1 -20.31 -23.28 3.18
N SER A 2 -19.05 -23.28 2.73
CA SER A 2 -18.47 -22.14 2.02
C SER A 2 -18.79 -22.33 0.55
N VAL A 3 -19.81 -21.62 0.06
CA VAL A 3 -20.29 -21.72 -1.31
C VAL A 3 -19.43 -20.76 -2.15
N THR A 4 -18.32 -21.25 -2.68
CA THR A 4 -17.62 -20.57 -3.78
C THR A 4 -18.34 -20.89 -5.09
N ALA A 5 -19.60 -20.48 -5.20
CA ALA A 5 -20.33 -20.52 -6.47
C ALA A 5 -20.51 -19.07 -6.94
N GLY A 6 -19.55 -18.60 -7.73
CA GLY A 6 -19.56 -17.24 -8.27
C GLY A 6 -18.54 -17.10 -9.39
N ILE A 7 -18.75 -17.83 -10.48
CA ILE A 7 -17.92 -17.71 -11.69
C ILE A 7 -18.13 -16.34 -12.39
N ASP A 8 -19.14 -15.57 -11.97
CA ASP A 8 -19.56 -14.30 -12.60
C ASP A 8 -19.48 -13.08 -11.67
N ALA A 9 -19.01 -13.22 -10.42
CA ALA A 9 -18.91 -12.10 -9.48
C ALA A 9 -17.44 -11.82 -9.14
N MET A 10 -16.98 -10.61 -9.47
CA MET A 10 -15.67 -10.12 -9.04
C MET A 10 -15.75 -9.69 -7.57
N GLY A 11 -14.90 -10.25 -6.71
CA GLY A 11 -14.75 -9.80 -5.33
C GLY A 11 -13.72 -8.68 -5.23
N GLU A 12 -14.13 -7.52 -4.74
CA GLU A 12 -13.23 -6.41 -4.44
C GLU A 12 -12.86 -6.41 -2.96
N VAL A 13 -11.58 -6.27 -2.66
CA VAL A 13 -11.03 -6.20 -1.30
C VAL A 13 -10.18 -4.95 -1.15
N THR A 14 -10.38 -4.26 -0.04
CA THR A 14 -9.55 -3.14 0.39
C THR A 14 -8.94 -3.45 1.75
N ILE A 15 -7.62 -3.35 1.86
CA ILE A 15 -6.87 -3.54 3.10
C ILE A 15 -6.24 -2.22 3.51
N ARG A 16 -6.29 -1.90 4.80
CA ARG A 16 -5.61 -0.75 5.40
C ARG A 16 -4.62 -1.25 6.45
N LEU A 17 -3.35 -0.90 6.28
CA LEU A 17 -2.28 -1.14 7.23
C LEU A 17 -1.98 0.16 7.95
N GLN A 18 -1.83 0.10 9.27
CA GLN A 18 -1.41 1.25 10.08
C GLN A 18 0.03 1.04 10.54
N ALA A 19 0.88 2.05 10.35
CA ALA A 19 2.24 2.09 10.89
C ALA A 19 2.46 3.46 11.54
N GLY A 20 2.43 3.49 12.88
CA GLY A 20 2.37 4.72 13.65
C GLY A 20 1.13 5.55 13.27
N ASP A 21 1.35 6.81 12.89
CA ASP A 21 0.30 7.75 12.49
C ASP A 21 -0.04 7.69 10.99
N ARG A 22 0.59 6.78 10.23
CA ARG A 22 0.41 6.65 8.78
C ARG A 22 -0.47 5.44 8.45
N ILE A 23 -1.40 5.63 7.52
CA ILE A 23 -2.26 4.57 6.99
C ILE A 23 -1.89 4.30 5.53
N PHE A 24 -1.70 3.03 5.20
CA PHE A 24 -1.42 2.55 3.86
C PHE A 24 -2.56 1.66 3.38
N SER A 25 -3.17 1.99 2.25
CA SER A 25 -4.23 1.18 1.66
C SER A 25 -3.75 0.39 0.46
N GLY A 26 -4.33 -0.78 0.27
CA GLY A 26 -4.15 -1.62 -0.91
C GLY A 26 -5.48 -2.20 -1.34
N HIS A 27 -5.62 -2.40 -2.64
CA HIS A 27 -6.84 -2.91 -3.27
C HIS A 27 -6.51 -4.16 -4.07
N GLY A 28 -7.45 -5.09 -4.14
CA GLY A 28 -7.35 -6.31 -4.94
C GLY A 28 -8.73 -6.70 -5.44
N ALA A 29 -8.81 -7.17 -6.69
CA ALA A 29 -10.06 -7.57 -7.31
C ALA A 29 -9.84 -8.93 -7.99
N ASN A 30 -10.57 -9.94 -7.57
CA ASN A 30 -10.48 -11.29 -8.13
C ASN A 30 -11.79 -12.06 -7.89
N THR A 31 -12.10 -13.02 -8.76
CA THR A 31 -13.24 -13.94 -8.54
C THR A 31 -13.00 -14.86 -7.33
N ASP A 32 -11.75 -15.11 -6.98
CA ASP A 32 -11.33 -15.74 -5.73
C ASP A 32 -11.02 -14.68 -4.66
N ILE A 33 -11.81 -14.69 -3.59
CA ILE A 33 -11.68 -13.74 -2.49
C ILE A 33 -10.34 -13.83 -1.74
N ILE A 34 -9.72 -15.01 -1.69
CA ILE A 34 -8.42 -15.21 -1.05
C ILE A 34 -7.33 -14.57 -1.89
N VAL A 35 -7.40 -14.73 -3.22
CA VAL A 35 -6.47 -14.08 -4.16
C VAL A 35 -6.64 -12.55 -4.11
N ALA A 36 -7.87 -12.04 -4.14
CA ALA A 36 -8.15 -10.61 -4.02
C ALA A 36 -7.57 -10.03 -2.71
N SER A 37 -7.74 -10.76 -1.60
CA SER A 37 -7.23 -10.37 -0.29
C SER A 37 -5.69 -10.34 -0.24
N ALA A 38 -5.04 -11.37 -0.78
CA ALA A 38 -3.58 -11.43 -0.86
C ALA A 38 -3.04 -10.27 -1.70
N GLN A 39 -3.66 -9.97 -2.84
CA GLN A 39 -3.25 -8.87 -3.71
C GLN A 39 -3.46 -7.51 -3.05
N ALA A 40 -4.59 -7.29 -2.37
CA ALA A 40 -4.83 -6.07 -1.59
C ALA A 40 -3.78 -5.89 -0.48
N TYR A 41 -3.41 -6.96 0.21
CA TYR A 41 -2.41 -6.93 1.28
C TYR A 41 -1.03 -6.57 0.75
N LEU A 42 -0.58 -7.26 -0.31
CA LEU A 42 0.71 -6.99 -0.95
C LEU A 42 0.78 -5.55 -1.47
N ASN A 43 -0.30 -5.03 -2.04
CA ASN A 43 -0.36 -3.63 -2.49
C ASN A 43 -0.21 -2.64 -1.32
N ALA A 44 -0.88 -2.87 -0.19
CA ALA A 44 -0.75 -2.03 1.00
C ALA A 44 0.68 -2.13 1.59
N LEU A 45 1.22 -3.35 1.66
CA LEU A 45 2.55 -3.63 2.21
C LEU A 45 3.68 -3.05 1.36
N ASN A 46 3.55 -3.10 0.03
CA ASN A 46 4.51 -2.50 -0.88
C ASN A 46 4.57 -0.98 -0.71
N ARG A 47 3.42 -0.32 -0.54
CA ARG A 47 3.34 1.12 -0.25
C ARG A 47 3.96 1.46 1.09
N LEU A 48 3.68 0.67 2.13
CA LEU A 48 4.31 0.82 3.44
C LEU A 48 5.83 0.67 3.32
N SER A 49 6.30 -0.42 2.72
CA SER A 49 7.73 -0.71 2.53
C SER A 49 8.46 0.38 1.74
N ALA A 50 7.84 0.88 0.66
CA ALA A 50 8.38 1.99 -0.11
C ALA A 50 8.50 3.26 0.73
N SER A 51 7.49 3.56 1.56
CA SER A 51 7.51 4.73 2.43
C SER A 51 8.58 4.66 3.52
N LEU A 52 8.89 3.45 4.03
CA LEU A 52 9.96 3.23 4.99
C LEU A 52 11.33 3.46 4.32
N LYS A 53 11.53 2.90 3.11
CA LYS A 53 12.75 3.11 2.32
C LYS A 53 12.96 4.57 1.89
N GLN A 54 11.87 5.29 1.57
CA GLN A 54 11.93 6.71 1.23
C GLN A 54 12.20 7.61 2.44
N GLY A 55 11.75 7.21 3.64
CA GLY A 55 12.12 7.90 4.89
C GLY A 55 13.63 7.93 5.15
N GLU A 56 14.35 6.96 4.60
CA GLU A 56 15.83 6.88 4.63
C GLU A 56 16.49 7.78 3.56
N ALA A 57 15.84 8.01 2.41
CA ALA A 57 16.44 8.68 1.24
C ALA A 57 16.15 10.20 1.14
N LEU A 58 15.30 10.77 2.01
CA LEU A 58 14.81 12.16 1.88
C LEU A 58 15.56 13.20 2.73
N HIS A 59 16.75 12.89 3.27
CA HIS A 59 17.65 13.92 3.84
C HIS A 59 18.81 14.32 2.90
N PRO A 60 18.55 15.02 1.78
CA PRO A 60 19.50 15.98 1.25
C PRO A 60 18.94 17.40 1.45
N GLN A 61 19.16 17.99 2.63
CA GLN A 61 19.08 19.45 2.78
C GLN A 61 20.48 20.03 2.53
N HIS A 62 20.82 20.22 1.24
CA HIS A 62 21.90 21.15 0.89
C HIS A 62 21.31 22.55 1.02
N SER A 63 21.54 23.16 2.19
CA SER A 63 21.17 24.51 2.55
C SER A 63 21.54 25.51 1.45
N ASP A 64 20.54 26.32 1.05
CA ASP A 64 20.70 27.55 0.28
C ASP A 64 21.74 28.45 0.96
N VAL A 65 22.93 28.54 0.38
CA VAL A 65 23.86 29.63 0.68
C VAL A 65 23.47 30.79 -0.22
N GLN A 66 22.68 31.72 0.29
CA GLN A 66 22.53 33.03 -0.35
C GLN A 66 23.84 33.82 -0.14
N PRO A 67 24.50 34.29 -1.21
CA PRO A 67 25.65 35.17 -1.06
C PRO A 67 25.16 36.54 -0.57
N VAL A 68 25.59 36.94 0.63
CA VAL A 68 25.46 38.32 1.09
C VAL A 68 26.46 39.18 0.32
N SER A 69 25.98 40.29 -0.22
CA SER A 69 26.77 41.34 -0.90
C SER A 69 27.57 42.17 0.07
#